data_AF-A0A840GEX8-F1
#
_entry.id   AF-A0A840GEX8-F1
#
_cell.length_a   1.000
_cell.length_b   1.000
_cell.length_c   1.000
_cell.angle_alpha   90.00
_cell.angle_beta   90.00
_cell.angle_gamma   90.00
#
_symmetry.space_group_name_H-M   'P 1'
#
loop_
_entity.id
_entity.type
_entity.pdbx_description
1 polymer ?
#
loop_
_entity_poly.entity_id
_entity_poly.type
_entity_poly.pdbx_seq_one_letter_code
_entity_poly.pdbx_strand_id
1 'polypeptide(L)' 'MVTILREADKAPVTEVAKKHGLSEQTIYSWRKHYGVLDADEVKKLRQMAQENARLKKLLAERDLEIEVMKEIAAKKW' A
#
# COMPACT_ATOMS: atom_id res chain seq x y z
N MET A 1 -10.95 5.26 1.56
CA MET A 1 -11.25 4.36 2.68
C MET A 1 -10.83 4.97 4.03
N VAL A 2 -9.61 4.75 4.52
CA VAL A 2 -9.17 5.22 5.85
C VAL A 2 -9.28 6.74 6.00
N THR A 3 -8.98 7.50 4.93
CA THR A 3 -9.21 8.95 4.87
C THR A 3 -10.67 9.34 5.11
N ILE A 4 -11.62 8.56 4.58
CA ILE A 4 -13.07 8.78 4.76
C ILE A 4 -13.47 8.50 6.21
N LEU A 5 -12.86 7.49 6.87
CA LEU A 5 -13.08 7.25 8.30
C LEU A 5 -12.57 8.41 9.14
N ARG A 6 -11.39 8.96 8.84
CA ARG A 6 -10.85 10.12 9.55
C ARG A 6 -11.69 11.38 9.36
N GLU A 7 -12.34 11.52 8.22
CA GLU A 7 -13.33 12.57 7.99
C GLU A 7 -14.62 12.33 8.80
N ALA A 8 -15.13 11.09 8.83
CA ALA A 8 -16.28 10.67 9.62
C ALA A 8 -16.05 10.64 11.16
N ASP A 9 -14.80 10.81 11.61
CA ASP A 9 -14.46 11.02 13.02
C ASP A 9 -14.61 12.50 13.42
N LYS A 10 -14.66 13.42 12.45
CA LYS A 10 -14.71 14.87 12.66
C LYS A 10 -16.02 15.53 12.20
N ALA A 11 -16.84 14.83 11.42
CA ALA A 11 -18.09 15.30 10.86
C ALA A 11 -19.18 14.23 10.93
N PRO A 12 -20.47 14.60 10.85
CA PRO A 12 -21.58 13.65 10.84
C PRO A 12 -21.43 12.60 9.74
N VAL A 13 -21.64 11.33 10.07
CA VAL A 13 -21.52 10.20 9.12
C VAL A 13 -22.45 10.39 7.92
N THR A 14 -23.64 10.95 8.13
CA THR A 14 -24.62 11.30 7.08
C THR A 14 -24.04 12.24 6.02
N GLU A 15 -23.32 13.28 6.44
CA GLU A 15 -22.70 14.27 5.55
C GLU A 15 -21.55 13.65 4.77
N VAL A 16 -20.69 12.90 5.46
CA VAL A 16 -19.55 12.21 4.84
C VAL A 16 -20.03 11.15 3.84
N ALA A 17 -21.08 10.40 4.19
CA ALA A 17 -21.72 9.43 3.30
C ALA A 17 -22.23 10.11 2.02
N LYS A 18 -22.99 11.21 2.15
CA LYS A 18 -23.49 11.99 1.01
C LYS A 18 -22.37 12.55 0.14
N LYS A 19 -21.33 13.11 0.76
CA LYS A 19 -20.16 13.69 0.07
C LYS A 19 -19.42 12.66 -0.79
N HIS A 20 -19.27 11.44 -0.30
CA HIS A 20 -18.53 10.37 -0.97
C HIS A 20 -19.42 9.41 -1.77
N GLY A 21 -20.73 9.65 -1.86
CA GLY A 21 -21.67 8.78 -2.58
C GLY A 21 -21.79 7.38 -1.97
N LEU A 22 -21.69 7.27 -0.65
CA LEU A 22 -21.74 6.03 0.11
C LEU A 22 -23.01 5.96 0.96
N SER A 23 -23.39 4.77 1.40
CA SER A 23 -24.34 4.64 2.51
C SER A 23 -23.62 4.78 3.85
N GLU A 24 -24.31 5.24 4.88
CA GLU A 24 -23.76 5.29 6.24
C GLU A 24 -23.34 3.90 6.72
N GLN A 25 -24.09 2.86 6.34
CA GLN A 25 -23.79 1.48 6.66
C GLN A 25 -22.42 1.04 6.14
N THR A 26 -22.02 1.51 4.94
CA THR A 26 -20.67 1.27 4.42
C THR A 26 -19.61 1.85 5.35
N ILE A 27 -19.79 3.09 5.81
CA ILE A 27 -18.85 3.75 6.72
C ILE A 27 -18.78 3.04 8.08
N TYR A 28 -19.91 2.58 8.62
CA TYR A 28 -19.92 1.81 9.87
C TYR A 28 -19.24 0.44 9.74
N SER A 29 -19.50 -0.29 8.65
CA SER A 29 -18.84 -1.57 8.36
C SER A 29 -17.33 -1.38 8.29
N TRP A 30 -16.92 -0.35 7.58
CA TRP A 30 -15.54 0.06 7.46
C TRP A 30 -14.89 0.46 8.80
N ARG A 31 -15.60 1.20 9.66
CA ARG A 31 -15.12 1.54 11.00
C ARG A 31 -14.88 0.29 11.86
N LYS A 32 -15.74 -0.74 11.75
CA LYS A 32 -15.55 -2.03 12.44
C LYS A 32 -14.28 -2.77 12.00
N HIS A 33 -13.93 -2.71 10.72
CA HIS A 33 -12.79 -3.46 10.17
C HIS A 33 -11.48 -2.68 10.19
N TYR A 34 -11.54 -1.34 10.08
CA TYR A 34 -10.38 -0.49 9.83
C TYR A 34 -10.29 0.72 10.77
N GLY A 35 -11.19 0.87 11.76
CA GLY A 35 -11.24 2.04 12.63
C GLY A 35 -9.97 2.26 13.46
N VAL A 36 -9.24 1.18 13.75
CA VAL A 36 -7.96 1.20 14.46
C VAL A 36 -6.77 1.64 13.61
N LEU A 37 -6.91 1.70 12.28
CA LEU A 37 -5.80 2.01 11.37
C LEU A 37 -5.60 3.51 11.23
N ASP A 38 -4.49 4.05 11.72
CA ASP A 38 -4.16 5.46 11.50
C ASP A 38 -3.85 5.76 10.02
N ALA A 39 -4.26 6.93 9.53
CA ALA A 39 -4.05 7.32 8.14
C ALA A 39 -2.57 7.48 7.80
N ASP A 40 -1.77 7.98 8.75
CA ASP A 40 -0.34 8.15 8.57
C ASP A 40 0.39 6.80 8.57
N GLU A 41 -0.01 5.87 9.43
CA GLU A 41 0.48 4.48 9.41
C GLU A 41 0.17 3.79 8.07
N VAL A 42 -1.06 3.93 7.56
CA VAL A 42 -1.45 3.35 6.27
C VAL A 42 -0.64 3.95 5.12
N LYS A 43 -0.37 5.26 5.16
CA LYS A 43 0.49 5.92 4.17
C LYS A 43 1.91 5.37 4.22
N LYS A 44 2.49 5.26 5.42
CA LYS A 44 3.82 4.69 5.64
C LYS A 44 3.91 3.24 5.15
N LEU A 45 2.91 2.41 5.46
CA LEU A 45 2.83 1.02 4.98
C LEU A 45 2.82 0.94 3.45
N ARG A 46 2.05 1.80 2.77
CA ARG A 46 2.04 1.85 1.30
C ARG A 46 3.39 2.24 0.72
N GLN A 47 4.04 3.25 1.30
CA GLN A 47 5.37 3.68 0.86
C GLN A 47 6.42 2.58 1.05
N MET A 48 6.41 1.91 2.22
CA MET A 48 7.28 0.78 2.49
C MET A 48 7.03 -0.39 1.52
N ALA A 49 5.76 -0.71 1.22
CA ALA A 49 5.42 -1.75 0.26
C ALA A 49 5.92 -1.40 -1.15
N GLN A 50 5.78 -0.15 -1.58
CA GLN A 50 6.26 0.32 -2.88
C GLN A 50 7.79 0.24 -2.97
N GLU A 51 8.51 0.71 -1.96
CA GLU A 51 9.97 0.64 -1.97
C GLU A 51 10.46 -0.80 -1.88
N ASN A 52 9.80 -1.67 -1.09
CA ASN A 52 10.14 -3.09 -1.04
C ASN A 52 9.98 -3.75 -2.42
N ALA A 53 8.92 -3.43 -3.16
CA ALA A 53 8.71 -3.93 -4.52
C ALA A 53 9.82 -3.42 -5.48
N ARG A 54 10.18 -2.15 -5.38
CA ARG A 54 11.27 -1.55 -6.17
C ARG A 54 12.62 -2.23 -5.89
N LEU A 55 12.93 -2.43 -4.61
CA LEU A 55 14.18 -3.08 -4.17
C LEU A 55 14.24 -4.55 -4.61
N LYS A 56 13.13 -5.29 -4.51
CA LYS A 56 13.07 -6.68 -5.01
C LYS A 56 13.32 -6.77 -6.51
N LYS A 57 12.75 -5.85 -7.29
CA LYS A 57 13.00 -5.78 -8.74
C LYS A 57 14.48 -5.53 -9.03
N LEU A 58 15.08 -4.52 -8.37
CA LEU A 58 16.49 -4.19 -8.56
C LEU A 58 17.41 -5.37 -8.18
N LEU A 59 17.09 -6.07 -7.09
CA LEU A 59 17.84 -7.25 -6.66
C LEU A 59 17.78 -8.36 -7.72
N ALA A 60 16.58 -8.68 -8.23
CA ALA A 60 16.42 -9.70 -9.27
C ALA A 60 17.17 -9.34 -10.56
N GLU A 61 17.15 -8.08 -10.97
CA GLU A 61 17.93 -7.61 -12.14
C GLU A 61 19.43 -7.78 -11.92
N ARG A 62 19.94 -7.47 -10.71
CA ARG A 62 21.36 -7.64 -10.38
C ARG A 62 21.77 -9.10 -10.28
N ASP A 63 20.94 -9.95 -9.70
CA ASP A 63 21.22 -11.39 -9.62
C ASP A 63 21.31 -11.99 -11.03
N LEU A 64 20.44 -11.58 -11.95
CA LEU A 64 20.49 -11.99 -13.36
C LEU A 64 21.77 -11.51 -14.05
N GLU A 65 22.18 -10.26 -13.87
CA GLU A 65 23.45 -9.74 -14.42
C GLU A 65 24.65 -10.58 -13.91
N ILE A 66 24.67 -10.89 -12.61
CA ILE A 66 25.74 -11.70 -12.01
C ILE A 66 25.75 -13.11 -12.60
N GLU A 67 24.59 -13.73 -12.78
CA GLU A 67 24.47 -15.07 -13.39
C GLU A 67 25.02 -15.09 -14.81
N VAL A 68 24.64 -14.12 -15.64
CA VAL A 68 25.16 -13.96 -17.01
C VAL A 68 26.68 -13.77 -17.01
N MET A 69 27.21 -12.93 -16.12
CA MET A 69 28.67 -12.73 -16.02
C MET A 69 29.41 -14.00 -15.62
N LYS A 70 28.85 -14.80 -14.69
CA LYS A 70 29.42 -16.09 -14.29
C LYS A 70 29.42 -17.09 -15.45
N GLU A 71 28.34 -17.18 -16.22
CA GLU A 71 28.27 -18.04 -17.40
C GLU A 71 29.31 -17.66 -18.46
N ILE A 72 29.47 -16.37 -18.75
CA ILE A 72 30.48 -15.88 -19.70
C ILE A 72 31.88 -16.23 -19.21
N ALA A 73 32.17 -16.05 -17.92
CA ALA A 73 33.47 -16.39 -17.35
C ALA A 73 33.76 -17.89 -17.42
N ALA A 74 32.75 -18.75 -17.19
CA ALA A 74 32.88 -20.21 -17.27
C ALA A 74 33.16 -20.70 -18.71
N LYS A 75 32.62 -20.05 -19.74
CA LYS A 75 32.84 -20.41 -21.16
C LYS A 75 34.18 -19.94 -21.73
N LYS A 76 34.96 -19.12 -21.00
CA LYS A 76 36.26 -18.60 -21.46
C LYS A 76 37.44 -19.55 -21.20
N TRP A 77 37.18 -20.75 -20.68
CA TRP A 77 38.16 -21.78 -20.36
C TRP A 77 37.79 -23.09 -21.03
#